data_AF-A0A353XT43-F1
#
_entry.id   AF-A0A353XT43-F1
#
_cell.length_a   1.000
_cell.length_b   1.000
_cell.length_c   1.000
_cell.angle_alpha   90.00
_cell.angle_beta   90.00
_cell.angle_gamma   90.00
#
_symmetry.space_group_name_H-M   'P 1'
#
loop_
_entity.id
_entity.type
_entity.pdbx_description
1 polymer ?
#
loop_
_entity_poly.entity_id
_entity_poly.type
_entity_poly.pdbx_seq_one_letter_code
_entity_poly.pdbx_strand_id
1 'polypeptide(L)'
;MGKTDITGAAAETGMFGYAVNQVVEGLNDRLYARAFIIAQNDQPEQSRIVYVSADMGAIFVSVKLEVIKRLQAEFGSLYNDDNVMLTATHTHVGNSGFSHQRLYQIASQDDTGAGYSRQNFDAIVDGIVRSIRQAHNRLAPGKLTLAQGKLKGATRNRSLSAYQANPDAKDFDNSVNDVMTQLRLDAADGTPLGLINWFAIHPTSFSNQFSHLSADNKGYAQWGAEAKISQRSNPDFVAAFANADEGDVVAAGGNANSAPGFEGSKDEWQNVIRDGSLQLNKALELWDQGKPVSGPIDTRARWINLAGYEVAPEFTQGAGKQTLCLPARGYSFAPGAENGPSNIPGVYEGMTRKSLRLSDSVNKVDTSLLGTATRSAFGIVSSVSQDDCQA
;
A
#
# COMPACT_ATOMS: atom_id res chain seq x y z
N MET A 1 2.05 20.88 8.37
CA MET A 1 1.64 19.45 8.39
C MET A 1 0.22 19.33 8.91
N GLY A 2 -0.51 18.29 8.51
CA GLY A 2 -1.88 18.02 8.97
C GLY A 2 -2.13 16.54 9.17
N LYS A 3 -2.97 16.20 10.15
CA LYS A 3 -3.33 14.81 10.47
C LYS A 3 -4.81 14.75 10.84
N THR A 4 -5.56 13.90 10.16
CA THR A 4 -7.01 13.79 10.37
C THR A 4 -7.46 12.35 10.29
N ASP A 5 -8.49 12.03 11.06
CA ASP A 5 -9.13 10.72 11.09
C ASP A 5 -9.84 10.42 9.75
N ILE A 6 -9.61 9.23 9.20
CA ILE A 6 -10.25 8.64 8.02
C ILE A 6 -10.96 7.31 8.34
N THR A 7 -11.07 6.94 9.62
CA THR A 7 -11.72 5.69 10.04
C THR A 7 -13.19 5.70 9.61
N GLY A 8 -13.58 4.68 8.86
CA GLY A 8 -14.97 4.46 8.43
C GLY A 8 -15.79 3.72 9.47
N ALA A 9 -16.77 2.94 9.02
CA ALA A 9 -17.58 2.09 9.88
C ALA A 9 -16.71 1.06 10.60
N ALA A 10 -16.90 0.93 11.92
CA ALA A 10 -16.13 0.03 12.79
C ALA A 10 -16.86 -1.28 13.11
N ALA A 11 -17.89 -1.61 12.33
CA ALA A 11 -18.63 -2.86 12.43
C ALA A 11 -19.31 -3.18 11.08
N GLU A 12 -19.57 -4.46 10.81
CA GLU A 12 -20.46 -4.96 9.75
C GLU A 12 -20.11 -4.52 8.32
N THR A 13 -18.85 -4.17 8.06
CA THR A 13 -18.35 -3.86 6.71
C THR A 13 -17.18 -4.77 6.37
N GLY A 14 -16.98 -5.09 5.10
CA GLY A 14 -15.82 -5.88 4.67
C GLY A 14 -14.50 -5.14 4.92
N MET A 15 -13.41 -5.88 5.05
CA MET A 15 -12.05 -5.32 5.14
C MET A 15 -11.36 -5.32 3.77
N PHE A 16 -10.44 -4.38 3.55
CA PHE A 16 -9.68 -4.34 2.30
C PHE A 16 -8.36 -5.09 2.44
N GLY A 17 -8.02 -5.91 1.45
CA GLY A 17 -6.65 -6.41 1.27
C GLY A 17 -6.63 -7.89 0.94
N TYR A 18 -7.07 -8.71 1.89
CA TYR A 18 -7.03 -10.17 1.78
C TYR A 18 -8.05 -10.79 0.83
N ALA A 19 -9.10 -10.04 0.47
CA ALA A 19 -10.18 -10.50 -0.41
C ALA A 19 -10.81 -11.84 0.06
N VAL A 20 -10.86 -12.05 1.37
CA VAL A 20 -11.62 -13.12 2.03
C VAL A 20 -12.85 -12.50 2.70
N ASN A 21 -13.82 -13.32 3.14
CA ASN A 21 -14.99 -12.83 3.88
C ASN A 21 -14.60 -12.40 5.31
N GLN A 22 -13.86 -11.30 5.41
CA GLN A 22 -13.36 -10.70 6.64
C GLN A 22 -14.18 -9.46 6.94
N VAL A 23 -14.93 -9.50 8.03
CA VAL A 23 -15.84 -8.44 8.45
C VAL A 23 -15.26 -7.70 9.64
N VAL A 24 -15.39 -6.38 9.62
CA VAL A 24 -14.99 -5.52 10.73
C VAL A 24 -15.90 -5.79 11.93
N GLU A 25 -15.30 -6.06 13.10
CA GLU A 25 -15.97 -6.27 14.38
C GLU A 25 -15.59 -5.23 15.44
N GLY A 26 -14.58 -4.39 15.14
CA GLY A 26 -14.15 -3.38 16.08
C GLY A 26 -12.97 -2.54 15.60
N LEU A 27 -12.32 -1.88 16.56
CA LEU A 27 -11.21 -0.97 16.35
C LEU A 27 -10.04 -1.37 17.24
N ASN A 28 -8.88 -1.62 16.65
CA ASN A 28 -7.62 -1.72 17.39
C ASN A 28 -6.99 -0.32 17.52
N ASP A 29 -6.90 0.39 16.40
CA ASP A 29 -6.44 1.78 16.34
C ASP A 29 -7.10 2.53 15.18
N ARG A 30 -7.24 3.85 15.33
CA ARG A 30 -7.81 4.71 14.29
C ARG A 30 -6.88 4.83 13.09
N LEU A 31 -7.51 5.01 11.93
CA LEU A 31 -6.85 5.24 10.65
C LEU A 31 -6.76 6.75 10.39
N TYR A 32 -5.60 7.24 9.93
CA TYR A 32 -5.37 8.66 9.69
C TYR A 32 -4.85 8.96 8.27
N ALA A 33 -5.25 10.12 7.73
CA ALA A 33 -4.56 10.77 6.62
C ALA A 33 -3.56 11.79 7.17
N ARG A 34 -2.30 11.69 6.72
CA ARG A 34 -1.19 12.58 7.10
C ARG A 34 -0.72 13.35 5.88
N ALA A 35 -0.93 14.67 5.90
CA ALA A 35 -0.64 15.56 4.79
C ALA A 35 0.58 16.45 5.07
N PHE A 36 1.44 16.54 4.06
CA PHE A 36 2.65 17.33 4.03
C PHE A 36 2.57 18.28 2.84
N ILE A 37 2.70 19.58 3.10
CA ILE A 37 2.79 20.59 2.05
C ILE A 37 4.18 21.19 2.11
N ILE A 38 4.88 21.12 0.98
CA ILE A 38 6.21 21.71 0.80
C ILE A 38 6.07 22.72 -0.33
N ALA A 39 6.50 23.95 -0.07
CA ALA A 39 6.41 25.06 -1.02
C ALA A 39 7.72 25.84 -1.05
N GLN A 40 8.06 26.44 -2.19
CA GLN A 40 9.19 27.36 -2.26
C GLN A 40 8.86 28.66 -1.52
N ASN A 41 9.82 29.20 -0.76
CA ASN A 41 9.57 30.39 0.07
C ASN A 41 9.24 31.65 -0.73
N ASP A 42 9.79 31.80 -1.92
CA ASP A 42 9.64 32.95 -2.81
C ASP A 42 8.38 32.88 -3.68
N GLN A 43 7.96 31.67 -4.08
CA GLN A 43 6.77 31.42 -4.90
C GLN A 43 5.86 30.32 -4.33
N PRO A 44 5.36 30.49 -3.09
CA PRO A 44 4.70 29.40 -2.38
C PRO A 44 3.37 28.94 -3.00
N GLU A 45 2.75 29.75 -3.84
CA GLU A 45 1.50 29.39 -4.55
C GLU A 45 1.75 28.69 -5.88
N GLN A 46 2.88 28.98 -6.56
CA GLN A 46 3.20 28.44 -7.88
C GLN A 46 4.01 27.14 -7.77
N SER A 47 4.90 27.07 -6.77
CA SER A 47 5.83 25.97 -6.60
C SER A 47 5.56 25.27 -5.27
N ARG A 48 4.58 24.37 -5.27
CA ARG A 48 4.22 23.56 -4.11
C ARG A 48 3.82 22.14 -4.47
N ILE A 49 4.02 21.25 -3.53
CA ILE A 49 3.54 19.87 -3.57
C ILE A 49 2.74 19.55 -2.32
N VAL A 50 1.76 18.66 -2.50
CA VAL A 50 1.02 18.00 -1.43
C VAL A 50 1.34 16.51 -1.51
N TYR A 51 1.85 15.96 -0.43
CA TYR A 51 2.01 14.52 -0.24
C TYR A 51 1.11 14.07 0.90
N VAL A 52 0.27 13.06 0.65
CA VAL A 52 -0.59 12.47 1.68
C VAL A 52 -0.29 10.99 1.79
N SER A 53 0.04 10.52 3.00
CA SER A 53 0.02 9.10 3.35
C SER A 53 -1.22 8.80 4.19
N ALA A 54 -2.08 7.91 3.70
CA ALA A 54 -3.32 7.51 4.35
C ALA A 54 -3.25 6.06 4.86
N ASP A 55 -3.68 5.84 6.10
CA ASP A 55 -3.82 4.51 6.70
C ASP A 55 -4.99 3.76 6.07
N MET A 56 -4.74 3.19 4.89
CA MET A 56 -5.71 2.44 4.11
C MET A 56 -4.98 1.46 3.20
N GLY A 57 -5.73 0.58 2.56
CA GLY A 57 -5.13 -0.43 1.69
C GLY A 57 -4.73 0.07 0.31
N ALA A 58 -5.46 1.01 -0.29
CA ALA A 58 -5.10 1.57 -1.59
C ALA A 58 -5.75 2.95 -1.79
N ILE A 59 -5.19 3.76 -2.69
CA ILE A 59 -5.86 4.96 -3.21
C ILE A 59 -6.50 4.60 -4.54
N PHE A 60 -7.83 4.57 -4.59
CA PHE A 60 -8.55 4.38 -5.85
C PHE A 60 -8.75 5.69 -6.59
N VAL A 61 -8.94 5.58 -7.91
CA VAL A 61 -9.28 6.71 -8.80
C VAL A 61 -10.51 7.47 -8.29
N SER A 62 -11.51 6.76 -7.75
CA SER A 62 -12.70 7.37 -7.12
C SER A 62 -12.34 8.36 -6.02
N VAL A 63 -11.40 7.99 -5.13
CA VAL A 63 -10.93 8.84 -4.03
C VAL A 63 -10.12 10.02 -4.58
N LYS A 64 -9.17 9.77 -5.50
CA LYS A 64 -8.34 10.83 -6.11
C LYS A 64 -9.20 11.90 -6.79
N LEU A 65 -10.14 11.51 -7.63
CA LEU A 65 -10.99 12.44 -8.37
C LEU A 65 -11.85 13.30 -7.43
N GLU A 66 -12.47 12.69 -6.41
CA GLU A 66 -13.31 13.44 -5.48
C GLU A 66 -12.48 14.36 -4.55
N VAL A 67 -11.30 13.93 -4.10
CA VAL A 67 -10.39 14.80 -3.33
C VAL A 67 -9.97 16.02 -4.16
N ILE A 68 -9.53 15.83 -5.41
CA ILE A 68 -9.14 16.94 -6.29
C ILE A 68 -10.32 17.89 -6.50
N LYS A 69 -11.51 17.37 -6.80
CA LYS A 69 -12.73 18.19 -6.95
C LYS A 69 -13.03 19.02 -5.70
N ARG A 70 -12.96 18.44 -4.50
CA ARG A 70 -13.21 19.17 -3.24
C ARG A 70 -12.13 20.22 -2.96
N LEU A 71 -10.86 19.90 -3.24
CA LEU A 71 -9.77 20.87 -3.11
C LEU A 71 -9.91 22.02 -4.10
N GLN A 72 -10.32 21.75 -5.34
CA GLN A 72 -10.52 22.81 -6.35
C GLN A 72 -11.71 23.70 -6.02
N ALA A 73 -12.77 23.14 -5.45
CA ALA A 73 -13.90 23.93 -4.97
C ALA A 73 -13.52 24.91 -3.84
N GLU A 74 -12.52 24.57 -3.03
CA GLU A 74 -12.08 25.40 -1.89
C GLU A 74 -10.91 26.33 -2.23
N PHE A 75 -9.94 25.85 -3.04
CA PHE A 75 -8.66 26.52 -3.28
C PHE A 75 -8.41 26.90 -4.76
N GLY A 76 -9.42 26.78 -5.62
CA GLY A 76 -9.28 27.05 -7.05
C GLY A 76 -8.28 26.11 -7.73
N SER A 77 -7.38 26.65 -8.56
CA SER A 77 -6.38 25.85 -9.29
C SER A 77 -5.15 25.44 -8.47
N LEU A 78 -5.05 25.88 -7.21
CA LEU A 78 -3.86 25.72 -6.38
C LEU A 78 -3.48 24.25 -6.15
N TYR A 79 -4.47 23.37 -6.05
CA TYR A 79 -4.30 21.94 -5.89
C TYR A 79 -4.97 21.20 -7.04
N ASN A 80 -4.19 20.40 -7.75
CA ASN A 80 -4.61 19.74 -8.97
C ASN A 80 -3.92 18.38 -9.11
N ASP A 81 -4.12 17.71 -10.25
CA ASP A 81 -3.55 16.39 -10.48
C ASP A 81 -2.02 16.38 -10.44
N ASP A 82 -1.36 17.45 -10.88
CA ASP A 82 0.10 17.53 -10.98
C ASP A 82 0.76 17.57 -9.61
N ASN A 83 0.20 18.33 -8.68
CA ASN A 83 0.86 18.65 -7.41
C ASN A 83 0.27 17.98 -6.17
N VAL A 84 -0.77 17.15 -6.30
CA VAL A 84 -1.33 16.37 -5.18
C VAL A 84 -1.05 14.89 -5.36
N MET A 85 -0.12 14.36 -4.58
CA MET A 85 0.14 12.93 -4.49
C MET A 85 -0.59 12.34 -3.28
N LEU A 86 -1.45 11.36 -3.55
CA LEU A 86 -2.14 10.58 -2.52
C LEU A 86 -1.56 9.17 -2.53
N THR A 87 -1.10 8.70 -1.37
CA THR A 87 -0.56 7.35 -1.18
C THR A 87 -1.27 6.66 -0.03
N ALA A 88 -1.24 5.33 -0.04
CA ALA A 88 -1.76 4.49 1.03
C ALA A 88 -0.59 3.82 1.76
N THR A 89 -0.75 3.54 3.06
CA THR A 89 0.19 2.68 3.79
C THR A 89 0.13 1.24 3.34
N HIS A 90 -0.97 0.84 2.69
CA HIS A 90 -1.31 -0.52 2.28
C HIS A 90 -1.73 -1.45 3.44
N THR A 91 -2.33 -0.95 4.52
CA THR A 91 -2.88 -1.84 5.57
C THR A 91 -3.97 -2.77 5.02
N HIS A 92 -3.90 -4.07 5.36
CA HIS A 92 -4.87 -5.10 4.98
C HIS A 92 -6.00 -5.29 5.99
N VAL A 93 -5.94 -4.57 7.12
CA VAL A 93 -6.96 -4.57 8.17
C VAL A 93 -7.56 -3.18 8.33
N GLY A 94 -7.69 -2.46 7.21
CA GLY A 94 -8.39 -1.17 7.14
C GLY A 94 -9.82 -1.30 6.62
N ASN A 95 -10.55 -0.18 6.61
CA ASN A 95 -11.87 -0.12 5.97
C ASN A 95 -11.77 -0.50 4.49
N SER A 96 -12.90 -0.88 3.89
CA SER A 96 -13.05 -1.16 2.46
C SER A 96 -14.21 -0.35 1.85
N GLY A 97 -14.58 -0.66 0.60
CA GLY A 97 -15.82 -0.16 0.02
C GLY A 97 -15.76 1.25 -0.56
N PHE A 98 -14.58 1.75 -0.88
CA PHE A 98 -14.35 3.11 -1.43
C PHE A 98 -13.89 3.10 -2.90
N SER A 99 -13.94 1.94 -3.58
CA SER A 99 -13.67 1.82 -5.02
C SER A 99 -14.95 1.87 -5.86
N HIS A 100 -14.88 2.51 -7.02
CA HIS A 100 -15.94 2.44 -8.04
C HIS A 100 -15.72 1.31 -9.06
N GLN A 101 -14.62 0.57 -8.96
CA GLN A 101 -14.34 -0.55 -9.85
C GLN A 101 -14.90 -1.85 -9.28
N ARG A 102 -15.61 -2.62 -10.13
CA ARG A 102 -16.35 -3.82 -9.71
C ARG A 102 -15.47 -4.87 -9.03
N LEU A 103 -14.24 -5.06 -9.49
CA LEU A 103 -13.29 -6.00 -8.87
C LEU A 103 -13.14 -5.73 -7.38
N TYR A 104 -12.81 -4.49 -7.04
CA TYR A 104 -12.54 -4.11 -5.66
C TYR A 104 -13.82 -4.04 -4.83
N GLN A 105 -14.98 -3.79 -5.44
CA GLN A 105 -16.25 -3.94 -4.74
C GLN A 105 -16.51 -5.41 -4.36
N ILE A 106 -16.30 -6.35 -5.28
CA ILE A 106 -16.46 -7.78 -4.98
C ILE A 106 -15.48 -8.22 -3.88
N ALA A 107 -14.22 -7.78 -3.95
CA ALA A 107 -13.21 -8.09 -2.93
C ALA A 107 -13.46 -7.43 -1.58
N SER A 108 -14.38 -6.46 -1.50
CA SER A 108 -14.71 -5.68 -0.31
C SER A 108 -16.07 -6.07 0.29
N GLN A 109 -16.65 -7.19 -0.13
CA GLN A 109 -17.99 -7.57 0.29
C GLN A 109 -18.04 -7.86 1.80
N ASP A 110 -19.09 -7.34 2.45
CA ASP A 110 -19.54 -7.79 3.76
C ASP A 110 -20.50 -8.99 3.64
N ASP A 111 -21.04 -9.45 4.77
CA ASP A 111 -21.98 -10.58 4.83
C ASP A 111 -23.31 -10.32 4.09
N THR A 112 -23.61 -9.08 3.70
CA THR A 112 -24.78 -8.74 2.87
C THR A 112 -24.47 -8.81 1.37
N GLY A 113 -23.20 -9.00 1.01
CA GLY A 113 -22.70 -8.94 -0.36
C GLY A 113 -22.52 -7.50 -0.88
N ALA A 114 -22.62 -6.49 -0.01
CA ALA A 114 -22.39 -5.10 -0.35
C ALA A 114 -20.88 -4.80 -0.40
N GLY A 115 -20.42 -4.27 -1.53
CA GLY A 115 -18.99 -4.01 -1.79
C GLY A 115 -18.62 -2.54 -1.87
N TYR A 116 -19.59 -1.64 -1.70
CA TYR A 116 -19.39 -0.19 -1.71
C TYR A 116 -20.11 0.42 -0.51
N SER A 117 -19.41 1.26 0.23
CA SER A 117 -19.94 2.00 1.36
C SER A 117 -19.70 3.48 1.14
N ARG A 118 -20.79 4.23 0.90
CA ARG A 118 -20.73 5.69 0.80
C ARG A 118 -20.20 6.31 2.09
N GLN A 119 -20.56 5.75 3.25
CA GLN A 119 -20.07 6.21 4.55
C GLN A 119 -18.54 6.11 4.64
N ASN A 120 -17.96 4.97 4.25
CA ASN A 120 -16.50 4.80 4.27
C ASN A 120 -15.84 5.73 3.25
N PHE A 121 -16.39 5.82 2.04
CA PHE A 121 -15.89 6.71 0.99
C PHE A 121 -15.87 8.17 1.45
N ASP A 122 -16.97 8.68 1.99
CA ASP A 122 -17.08 10.06 2.46
C ASP A 122 -16.15 10.33 3.65
N ALA A 123 -16.05 9.40 4.63
CA ALA A 123 -15.12 9.53 5.75
C ALA A 123 -13.65 9.65 5.31
N ILE A 124 -13.24 8.81 4.35
CA ILE A 124 -11.90 8.82 3.77
C ILE A 124 -11.64 10.14 3.03
N VAL A 125 -12.51 10.52 2.10
CA VAL A 125 -12.34 11.73 1.30
C VAL A 125 -12.33 12.97 2.18
N ASP A 126 -13.26 13.08 3.14
CA ASP A 126 -13.33 14.21 4.06
C ASP A 126 -12.12 14.27 4.99
N GLY A 127 -11.61 13.14 5.47
CA GLY A 127 -10.38 13.11 6.24
C GLY A 127 -9.20 13.60 5.40
N ILE A 128 -8.99 13.08 4.19
CA ILE A 128 -7.89 13.52 3.31
C ILE A 128 -7.97 15.03 3.01
N VAL A 129 -9.14 15.55 2.62
CA VAL A 129 -9.30 16.98 2.35
C VAL A 129 -9.01 17.81 3.61
N ARG A 130 -9.49 17.39 4.78
CA ARG A 130 -9.21 18.09 6.04
C ARG A 130 -7.74 18.05 6.44
N SER A 131 -6.98 16.97 6.21
CA SER A 131 -5.54 16.96 6.54
C SER A 131 -4.77 17.92 5.64
N ILE A 132 -5.12 17.98 4.34
CA ILE A 132 -4.53 18.95 3.41
C ILE A 132 -4.87 20.39 3.83
N ARG A 133 -6.13 20.67 4.20
CA ARG A 133 -6.54 21.98 4.74
C ARG A 133 -5.77 22.36 6.01
N GLN A 134 -5.62 21.42 6.95
CA GLN A 134 -4.80 21.66 8.14
C GLN A 134 -3.34 21.96 7.79
N ALA A 135 -2.76 21.19 6.87
CA ALA A 135 -1.39 21.41 6.43
C ALA A 135 -1.21 22.76 5.73
N HIS A 136 -2.17 23.17 4.90
CA HIS A 136 -2.21 24.48 4.22
C HIS A 136 -2.21 25.63 5.23
N ASN A 137 -3.08 25.57 6.24
CA ASN A 137 -3.21 26.59 7.28
C ASN A 137 -2.02 26.65 8.25
N ARG A 138 -1.11 25.67 8.18
CA ARG A 138 0.07 25.54 9.04
C ARG A 138 1.39 25.65 8.28
N LEU A 139 1.37 26.24 7.07
CA LEU A 139 2.59 26.51 6.31
C LEU A 139 3.47 27.50 7.08
N ALA A 140 4.76 27.18 7.16
CA ALA A 140 5.76 28.01 7.83
C ALA A 140 7.13 27.83 7.15
N PRO A 141 8.02 28.83 7.20
CA PRO A 141 9.40 28.68 6.75
C PRO A 141 10.11 27.55 7.49
N GLY A 142 10.87 26.74 6.75
CA GLY A 142 11.50 25.55 7.29
C GLY A 142 12.66 25.02 6.47
N LYS A 143 13.17 23.86 6.89
CA LYS A 143 14.27 23.14 6.27
C LYS A 143 13.88 21.69 6.08
N LEU A 144 14.44 21.08 5.05
CA LEU A 144 14.28 19.67 4.74
C LEU A 144 15.62 18.97 4.92
N THR A 145 15.63 17.79 5.51
CA THR A 145 16.79 16.91 5.54
C THR A 145 16.43 15.50 5.11
N LEU A 146 17.29 14.86 4.33
CA LEU A 146 17.11 13.50 3.81
C LEU A 146 18.16 12.57 4.41
N ALA A 147 17.72 11.49 5.03
CA ALA A 147 18.57 10.41 5.52
C ALA A 147 18.19 9.09 4.86
N GLN A 148 19.17 8.21 4.67
CA GLN A 148 18.94 6.85 4.21
C GLN A 148 19.75 5.87 5.04
N GLY A 149 19.21 4.69 5.28
CA GLY A 149 19.93 3.60 5.92
C GLY A 149 19.30 2.25 5.67
N LYS A 150 20.12 1.19 5.78
CA LYS A 150 19.65 -0.18 5.59
C LYS A 150 18.97 -0.72 6.86
N LEU A 151 17.76 -1.26 6.71
CA LEU A 151 17.00 -1.99 7.74
C LEU A 151 16.99 -3.48 7.38
N LYS A 152 18.07 -4.17 7.70
CA LYS A 152 18.25 -5.59 7.38
C LYS A 152 17.39 -6.49 8.28
N GLY A 153 16.89 -7.60 7.74
CA GLY A 153 16.17 -8.63 8.49
C GLY A 153 14.74 -8.27 8.89
N ALA A 154 14.25 -7.08 8.53
CA ALA A 154 12.85 -6.71 8.76
C ALA A 154 11.91 -7.33 7.73
N THR A 155 12.41 -7.60 6.52
CA THR A 155 11.61 -8.02 5.37
C THR A 155 12.18 -9.25 4.68
N ARG A 156 11.34 -9.93 3.91
CA ARG A 156 11.73 -11.04 3.02
C ARG A 156 10.87 -11.06 1.77
N ASN A 157 11.41 -11.66 0.72
CA ASN A 157 10.71 -11.83 -0.55
C ASN A 157 9.76 -13.03 -0.46
N ARG A 158 8.49 -12.84 -0.81
CA ARG A 158 7.48 -13.89 -0.81
C ARG A 158 7.44 -14.69 -2.12
N SER A 159 7.90 -14.12 -3.23
CA SER A 159 7.91 -14.74 -4.57
C SER A 159 9.33 -14.94 -5.13
N LEU A 160 10.21 -15.58 -4.35
CA LEU A 160 11.65 -15.65 -4.64
C LEU A 160 12.00 -16.26 -6.00
N SER A 161 11.24 -17.27 -6.46
CA SER A 161 11.45 -17.89 -7.77
C SER A 161 11.21 -16.91 -8.93
N ALA A 162 10.22 -16.02 -8.80
CA ALA A 162 9.95 -14.97 -9.77
C ALA A 162 11.05 -13.91 -9.75
N TYR A 163 11.52 -13.51 -8.57
CA TYR A 163 12.66 -12.61 -8.43
C TYR A 163 13.93 -13.17 -9.12
N GLN A 164 14.23 -14.45 -8.89
CA GLN A 164 15.41 -15.12 -9.46
C GLN A 164 15.33 -15.31 -10.98
N ALA A 165 14.14 -15.17 -11.58
CA ALA A 165 13.97 -15.22 -13.03
C ALA A 165 14.40 -13.92 -13.72
N ASN A 166 14.62 -12.82 -12.97
CA ASN A 166 15.11 -11.57 -13.54
C ASN A 166 16.58 -11.73 -14.02
N PRO A 167 16.93 -11.26 -15.24
CA PRO A 167 18.29 -11.37 -15.77
C PRO A 167 19.38 -10.69 -14.93
N ASP A 168 18.99 -9.65 -14.20
CA ASP A 168 19.82 -8.80 -13.34
C ASP A 168 19.72 -9.17 -11.85
N ALA A 169 18.98 -10.23 -11.48
CA ALA A 169 18.82 -10.64 -10.07
C ALA A 169 20.17 -10.83 -9.33
N LYS A 170 21.19 -11.28 -10.06
CA LYS A 170 22.55 -11.49 -9.54
C LYS A 170 23.34 -10.20 -9.28
N ASP A 171 22.86 -9.06 -9.79
CA ASP A 171 23.52 -7.76 -9.64
C ASP A 171 23.13 -7.08 -8.31
N PHE A 172 22.21 -7.68 -7.55
CA PHE A 172 21.74 -7.19 -6.26
C PHE A 172 22.12 -8.14 -5.12
N ASP A 173 22.46 -7.57 -3.97
CA ASP A 173 22.83 -8.33 -2.77
C ASP A 173 21.65 -9.10 -2.15
N ASN A 174 20.42 -8.62 -2.33
CA ASN A 174 19.22 -9.15 -1.69
C ASN A 174 18.02 -9.08 -2.64
N SER A 175 17.07 -10.01 -2.44
CA SER A 175 15.78 -10.03 -3.15
C SER A 175 14.73 -9.07 -2.60
N VAL A 176 15.12 -8.17 -1.69
CA VAL A 176 14.26 -7.15 -1.11
C VAL A 176 15.02 -5.82 -1.03
N ASN A 177 14.30 -4.71 -1.17
CA ASN A 177 14.85 -3.39 -0.90
C ASN A 177 14.93 -3.15 0.62
N ASP A 178 16.16 -3.19 1.16
CA ASP A 178 16.43 -2.95 2.57
C ASP A 178 16.66 -1.47 2.91
N VAL A 179 16.54 -0.55 1.94
CA VAL A 179 16.80 0.87 2.14
C VAL A 179 15.57 1.59 2.68
N MET A 180 15.68 2.10 3.91
CA MET A 180 14.74 3.07 4.47
C MET A 180 15.19 4.48 4.11
N THR A 181 14.28 5.27 3.54
CA THR A 181 14.51 6.69 3.19
C THR A 181 13.64 7.59 4.05
N GLN A 182 14.21 8.63 4.62
CA GLN A 182 13.55 9.50 5.59
C GLN A 182 13.74 10.97 5.21
N LEU A 183 12.64 11.67 4.96
CA LEU A 183 12.59 13.13 4.79
C LEU A 183 12.05 13.76 6.07
N ARG A 184 12.89 14.52 6.77
CA ARG A 184 12.50 15.29 7.95
C ARG A 184 12.21 16.73 7.58
N LEU A 185 11.15 17.29 8.16
CA LEU A 185 10.70 18.65 7.95
C LEU A 185 10.78 19.39 9.27
N ASP A 186 11.65 20.39 9.34
CA ASP A 186 11.87 21.23 10.52
C ASP A 186 11.46 22.67 10.22
N ALA A 187 10.96 23.39 11.23
CA ALA A 187 10.79 24.83 11.16
C ALA A 187 12.14 25.55 11.10
N ALA A 188 12.13 26.84 10.74
CA ALA A 188 13.34 27.64 10.66
C ALA A 188 14.16 27.70 11.97
N ASP A 189 13.48 27.60 13.12
CA ASP A 189 14.07 27.58 14.47
C ASP A 189 14.56 26.19 14.91
N GLY A 190 14.40 25.16 14.08
CA GLY A 190 14.80 23.78 14.37
C GLY A 190 13.71 22.92 15.02
N THR A 191 12.51 23.45 15.27
CA THR A 191 11.38 22.65 15.77
C THR A 191 10.99 21.58 14.75
N PRO A 192 10.96 20.28 15.11
CA PRO A 192 10.54 19.24 14.19
C PRO A 192 9.04 19.34 13.91
N LEU A 193 8.67 19.43 12.63
CA LEU A 193 7.28 19.58 12.18
C LEU A 193 6.69 18.27 11.64
N GLY A 194 7.50 17.48 10.96
CA GLY A 194 7.04 16.20 10.44
C GLY A 194 8.13 15.31 9.88
N LEU A 195 7.72 14.08 9.59
CA LEU A 195 8.55 13.02 9.07
C LEU A 195 7.78 12.26 7.99
N ILE A 196 8.41 12.06 6.83
CA ILE A 196 7.95 11.09 5.84
C ILE A 196 9.04 10.02 5.71
N ASN A 197 8.68 8.76 5.97
CA ASN A 197 9.57 7.61 5.94
C ASN A 197 9.06 6.62 4.90
N TRP A 198 9.92 6.17 3.98
CA TRP A 198 9.61 5.17 2.96
C TRP A 198 10.43 3.91 3.22
N PHE A 199 9.74 2.78 3.31
CA PHE A 199 10.36 1.46 3.45
C PHE A 199 9.40 0.38 2.89
N ALA A 200 9.94 -0.54 2.09
CA ALA A 200 9.18 -1.60 1.42
C ALA A 200 8.82 -2.71 2.43
N ILE A 201 7.56 -2.74 2.88
CA ILE A 201 7.04 -3.82 3.74
C ILE A 201 5.52 -3.86 3.64
N HIS A 202 4.95 -4.98 3.21
CA HIS A 202 3.49 -5.16 3.29
C HIS A 202 3.01 -5.04 4.76
N PRO A 203 2.05 -4.15 5.05
CA PRO A 203 1.39 -4.08 6.36
C PRO A 203 0.32 -5.17 6.48
N THR A 204 0.84 -6.38 6.69
CA THR A 204 0.12 -7.63 6.89
C THR A 204 0.67 -8.36 8.11
N SER A 205 1.01 -7.62 9.16
CA SER A 205 1.46 -8.21 10.43
C SER A 205 0.26 -8.73 11.23
N PHE A 206 -0.89 -8.06 11.12
CA PHE A 206 -2.19 -8.67 11.35
C PHE A 206 -2.58 -9.55 10.15
N SER A 207 -3.25 -10.67 10.43
CA SER A 207 -3.63 -11.68 9.45
C SER A 207 -5.02 -11.44 8.88
N ASN A 208 -5.42 -12.28 7.92
CA ASN A 208 -6.78 -12.28 7.37
C ASN A 208 -7.85 -12.81 8.35
N GLN A 209 -7.47 -13.15 9.59
CA GLN A 209 -8.40 -13.50 10.69
C GLN A 209 -8.61 -12.35 11.67
N PHE A 210 -7.87 -11.24 11.53
CA PHE A 210 -7.96 -10.12 12.45
C PHE A 210 -9.10 -9.18 12.05
N SER A 211 -10.16 -9.11 12.86
CA SER A 211 -11.40 -8.40 12.52
C SER A 211 -11.48 -6.95 13.01
N HIS A 212 -10.38 -6.38 13.51
CA HIS A 212 -10.37 -5.03 14.08
C HIS A 212 -9.60 -4.06 13.20
N LEU A 213 -10.15 -2.86 12.97
CA LEU A 213 -9.50 -1.85 12.15
C LEU A 213 -8.15 -1.44 12.75
N SER A 214 -7.11 -1.40 11.91
CA SER A 214 -5.77 -0.99 12.29
C SER A 214 -4.95 -0.46 11.12
N ALA A 215 -4.03 0.46 11.41
CA ALA A 215 -2.97 0.91 10.50
C ALA A 215 -1.76 -0.06 10.43
N ASP A 216 -1.82 -1.21 11.11
CA ASP A 216 -0.84 -2.31 11.10
C ASP A 216 0.58 -1.85 11.52
N ASN A 217 1.64 -2.50 11.03
CA ASN A 217 3.02 -2.24 11.44
C ASN A 217 3.50 -0.82 11.12
N LYS A 218 3.04 -0.22 10.01
CA LYS A 218 3.30 1.18 9.68
C LYS A 218 2.56 2.11 10.63
N GLY A 219 1.30 1.80 10.94
CA GLY A 219 0.50 2.41 12.00
C GLY A 219 1.25 2.53 13.32
N TYR A 220 1.77 1.39 13.79
CA TYR A 220 2.55 1.31 15.01
C TYR A 220 3.79 2.23 14.96
N ALA A 221 4.55 2.20 13.86
CA ALA A 221 5.73 3.04 13.70
C ALA A 221 5.40 4.54 13.67
N GLN A 222 4.33 4.93 12.96
CA GLN A 222 3.83 6.30 12.90
C GLN A 222 3.46 6.81 14.30
N TRP A 223 2.65 6.03 15.03
CA TRP A 223 2.21 6.41 16.37
C TRP A 223 3.37 6.49 17.35
N GLY A 224 4.31 5.54 17.29
CA GLY A 224 5.50 5.55 18.13
C GLY A 224 6.43 6.73 17.86
N ALA A 225 6.59 7.14 16.59
CA ALA A 225 7.37 8.32 16.22
C ALA A 225 6.67 9.61 16.70
N GLU A 226 5.37 9.74 16.46
CA GLU A 226 4.55 10.86 16.95
C GLU A 226 4.65 10.96 18.47
N ALA A 227 4.39 9.88 19.21
CA ALA A 227 4.45 9.88 20.67
C ALA A 227 5.84 10.30 21.20
N LYS A 228 6.93 9.77 20.64
CA LYS A 228 8.30 10.09 21.09
C LYS A 228 8.69 11.54 20.83
N ILE A 229 8.27 12.15 19.71
CA ILE A 229 8.64 13.53 19.36
C ILE A 229 7.70 14.54 20.01
N SER A 230 6.39 14.26 20.04
CA SER A 230 5.38 15.11 20.67
C SER A 230 5.61 15.31 22.15
N GLN A 231 6.04 14.27 22.87
CA GLN A 231 6.40 14.39 24.29
C GLN A 231 7.63 15.27 24.55
N ARG A 232 8.47 15.51 23.54
CA ARG A 232 9.77 16.18 23.70
C ARG A 232 9.81 17.61 23.18
N SER A 233 9.05 17.92 22.13
CA SER A 233 9.28 19.14 21.35
C SER A 233 8.03 19.76 20.74
N ASN A 234 7.20 18.99 20.02
CA ASN A 234 6.07 19.54 19.26
C ASN A 234 4.84 18.62 19.31
N PRO A 235 3.76 18.98 20.04
CA PRO A 235 2.55 18.17 20.14
C PRO A 235 1.83 17.99 18.79
N ASP A 236 2.07 18.87 17.81
CA ASP A 236 1.50 18.82 16.46
C ASP A 236 2.38 18.05 15.44
N PHE A 237 3.43 17.36 15.89
CA PHE A 237 4.31 16.58 15.01
C PHE A 237 3.54 15.47 14.27
N VAL A 238 3.79 15.33 12.97
CA VAL A 238 3.13 14.32 12.11
C VAL A 238 4.19 13.40 11.49
N ALA A 239 4.06 12.08 11.71
CA ALA A 239 4.95 11.09 11.11
C ALA A 239 4.18 10.14 10.20
N ALA A 240 4.54 10.09 8.92
CA ALA A 240 4.06 9.11 7.97
C ALA A 240 5.12 8.05 7.71
N PHE A 241 4.71 6.78 7.79
CA PHE A 241 5.50 5.65 7.29
C PHE A 241 4.77 5.15 6.06
N ALA A 242 5.26 5.58 4.91
CA ALA A 242 4.77 5.22 3.59
C ALA A 242 5.40 3.91 3.12
N ASN A 243 4.80 3.35 2.08
CA ASN A 243 5.34 2.21 1.36
C ASN A 243 6.28 2.62 0.23
N ALA A 244 7.07 1.67 -0.24
CA ALA A 244 8.03 1.87 -1.32
C ALA A 244 7.73 0.87 -2.45
N ASP A 245 8.61 -0.09 -2.68
CA ASP A 245 8.50 -1.17 -3.67
C ASP A 245 8.16 -2.49 -2.96
N GLU A 246 6.95 -2.60 -2.39
CA GLU A 246 6.56 -3.73 -1.53
C GLU A 246 5.92 -4.94 -2.23
N GLY A 247 5.77 -4.95 -3.56
CA GLY A 247 4.90 -5.90 -4.30
C GLY A 247 5.09 -7.37 -3.92
N ASP A 248 6.33 -7.82 -3.77
CA ASP A 248 6.75 -9.17 -3.36
C ASP A 248 7.46 -9.18 -1.99
N VAL A 249 7.30 -8.11 -1.19
CA VAL A 249 8.00 -7.91 0.08
C VAL A 249 7.03 -7.95 1.26
N VAL A 250 7.29 -8.87 2.19
CA VAL A 250 6.52 -9.03 3.44
C VAL A 250 7.41 -8.89 4.67
N ALA A 251 6.78 -8.73 5.84
CA ALA A 251 7.49 -8.83 7.11
C ALA A 251 8.22 -10.18 7.21
N ALA A 252 9.50 -10.14 7.58
CA ALA A 252 10.31 -11.34 7.80
C ALA A 252 9.75 -12.21 8.92
N GLY A 253 9.02 -11.62 9.86
CA GLY A 253 8.40 -12.30 11.00
C GLY A 253 7.10 -13.01 10.66
N GLY A 254 6.48 -12.73 9.50
CA GLY A 254 5.20 -13.34 9.15
C GLY A 254 4.02 -12.84 9.97
N ASN A 255 2.87 -13.50 9.81
CA ASN A 255 1.68 -13.31 10.64
C ASN A 255 1.06 -14.65 11.06
N ALA A 256 0.02 -14.60 11.91
CA ALA A 256 -0.58 -15.79 12.52
C ALA A 256 -1.23 -16.78 11.55
N ASN A 257 -1.60 -16.33 10.34
CA ASN A 257 -2.26 -17.17 9.33
C ASN A 257 -1.50 -17.21 8.00
N SER A 258 -0.19 -16.99 8.05
CA SER A 258 0.68 -17.15 6.89
C SER A 258 0.90 -18.64 6.55
N ALA A 259 1.28 -18.90 5.31
CA ALA A 259 1.63 -20.22 4.80
C ALA A 259 2.87 -20.81 5.52
N PRO A 260 3.07 -22.15 5.45
CA PRO A 260 4.23 -22.78 6.04
C PRO A 260 5.58 -22.19 5.59
N GLY A 261 6.47 -21.92 6.55
CA GLY A 261 7.71 -21.18 6.36
C GLY A 261 7.55 -19.66 6.46
N PHE A 262 6.32 -19.15 6.48
CA PHE A 262 5.99 -17.74 6.61
C PHE A 262 5.28 -17.36 7.91
N GLU A 263 5.12 -18.28 8.85
CA GLU A 263 4.33 -18.08 10.07
C GLU A 263 4.97 -17.11 11.05
N GLY A 264 4.13 -16.24 11.63
CA GLY A 264 4.46 -15.41 12.77
C GLY A 264 3.84 -15.92 14.07
N SER A 265 3.87 -15.06 15.09
CA SER A 265 3.20 -15.31 16.37
C SER A 265 1.69 -15.45 16.19
N LYS A 266 1.07 -16.38 16.93
CA LYS A 266 -0.39 -16.48 17.07
C LYS A 266 -0.98 -15.32 17.87
N ASP A 267 -0.21 -14.74 18.77
CA ASP A 267 -0.53 -13.43 19.34
C ASP A 267 -0.14 -12.37 18.30
N GLU A 268 -1.11 -11.96 17.49
CA GLU A 268 -0.90 -11.10 16.32
C GLU A 268 -0.32 -9.73 16.68
N TRP A 269 -0.63 -9.21 17.87
CA TRP A 269 -0.05 -7.96 18.35
C TRP A 269 1.47 -8.04 18.46
N GLN A 270 2.05 -9.21 18.75
CA GLN A 270 3.52 -9.37 18.78
C GLN A 270 4.13 -9.18 17.39
N ASN A 271 3.45 -9.59 16.32
CA ASN A 271 3.94 -9.40 14.95
C ASN A 271 4.01 -7.91 14.63
N VAL A 272 2.93 -7.18 14.93
CA VAL A 272 2.82 -5.73 14.71
C VAL A 272 3.84 -4.96 15.56
N ILE A 273 3.99 -5.32 16.84
CA ILE A 273 4.98 -4.72 17.73
C ILE A 273 6.39 -4.95 17.19
N ARG A 274 6.73 -6.18 16.77
CA ARG A 274 8.04 -6.51 16.19
C ARG A 274 8.31 -5.65 14.94
N ASP A 275 7.42 -5.72 13.96
CA ASP A 275 7.63 -5.15 12.63
C ASP A 275 7.57 -3.62 12.66
N GLY A 276 6.66 -3.06 13.45
CA GLY A 276 6.56 -1.63 13.67
C GLY A 276 7.73 -1.08 14.48
N SER A 277 8.21 -1.81 15.50
CA SER A 277 9.37 -1.38 16.30
C SER A 277 10.66 -1.37 15.48
N LEU A 278 10.86 -2.34 14.57
CA LEU A 278 12.02 -2.33 13.68
C LEU A 278 12.05 -1.07 12.80
N GLN A 279 10.90 -0.71 12.22
CA GLN A 279 10.76 0.51 11.42
C GLN A 279 11.00 1.77 12.26
N LEU A 280 10.33 1.87 13.42
CA LEU A 280 10.46 3.00 14.33
C LEU A 280 11.91 3.20 14.80
N ASN A 281 12.55 2.13 15.26
CA ASN A 281 13.92 2.19 15.76
C ASN A 281 14.89 2.67 14.67
N LYS A 282 14.71 2.22 13.43
CA LYS A 282 15.53 2.70 12.31
C LYS A 282 15.28 4.17 12.00
N ALA A 283 14.03 4.62 12.01
CA ALA A 283 13.69 6.03 11.79
C ALA A 283 14.31 6.95 12.87
N LEU A 284 14.36 6.47 14.12
CA LEU A 284 15.01 7.18 15.23
C LEU A 284 16.54 7.17 15.12
N GLU A 285 17.13 6.06 14.66
CA GLU A 285 18.56 6.00 14.37
C GLU A 285 18.97 7.03 13.30
N LEU A 286 18.15 7.16 12.25
CA LEU A 286 18.36 8.09 11.14
C LEU A 286 18.07 9.55 11.48
N TRP A 287 17.51 9.84 12.66
CA TRP A 287 16.93 11.14 13.00
C TRP A 287 17.89 12.31 12.76
N ASP A 288 19.14 12.20 13.21
CA ASP A 288 20.16 13.26 13.13
C ASP A 288 21.19 13.03 12.01
N GLN A 289 20.92 12.10 11.09
CA GLN A 289 21.83 11.74 10.00
C GLN A 289 21.47 12.43 8.66
N GLY A 290 20.43 13.27 8.67
CA GLY A 290 19.88 13.89 7.47
C GLY A 290 20.82 14.92 6.83
N LYS A 291 20.95 14.85 5.51
CA LYS A 291 21.62 15.87 4.68
C LYS A 291 20.61 16.91 4.20
N PRO A 292 20.92 18.22 4.18
CA PRO A 292 20.00 19.23 3.70
C PRO A 292 19.52 18.97 2.27
N VAL A 293 18.22 19.15 2.03
CA VAL A 293 17.61 19.14 0.70
C VAL A 293 17.32 20.58 0.29
N SER A 294 17.76 20.95 -0.91
CA SER A 294 17.53 22.28 -1.49
C SER A 294 17.43 22.18 -3.00
N GLY A 295 16.73 23.12 -3.63
CA GLY A 295 16.50 23.15 -5.06
C GLY A 295 15.09 23.59 -5.42
N PRO A 296 14.78 23.68 -6.73
CA PRO A 296 13.43 23.97 -7.19
C PRO A 296 12.47 22.83 -6.87
N ILE A 297 11.19 23.18 -6.69
CA ILE A 297 10.09 22.22 -6.63
C ILE A 297 9.49 22.14 -8.04
N ASP A 298 9.34 20.92 -8.55
CA ASP A 298 8.72 20.67 -9.86
C ASP A 298 7.75 19.48 -9.76
N THR A 299 6.71 19.48 -10.60
CA THR A 299 5.64 18.47 -10.58
C THR A 299 5.19 18.10 -11.98
N ARG A 300 4.90 16.83 -12.21
CA ARG A 300 4.32 16.33 -13.46
C ARG A 300 3.33 15.22 -13.13
N ALA A 301 2.12 15.29 -13.69
CA ALA A 301 1.21 14.15 -13.72
C ALA A 301 0.68 13.91 -15.14
N ARG A 302 0.21 12.68 -15.36
CA ARG A 302 -0.48 12.32 -16.59
C ARG A 302 -1.43 11.17 -16.33
N TRP A 303 -2.66 11.30 -16.81
CA TRP A 303 -3.57 10.18 -16.95
C TRP A 303 -3.21 9.41 -18.22
N ILE A 304 -2.93 8.12 -18.07
CA ILE A 304 -2.55 7.24 -19.17
C ILE A 304 -3.60 6.15 -19.30
N ASN A 305 -4.14 5.97 -20.51
CA ASN A 305 -4.91 4.78 -20.83
C ASN A 305 -3.93 3.63 -21.10
N LEU A 306 -3.86 2.67 -20.18
CA LEU A 306 -2.97 1.52 -20.31
C LEU A 306 -3.48 0.47 -21.30
N ALA A 307 -4.80 0.41 -21.56
CA ALA A 307 -5.36 -0.54 -22.51
C ALA A 307 -4.91 -0.21 -23.94
N GLY A 308 -4.14 -1.11 -24.55
CA GLY A 308 -3.58 -0.91 -25.88
C GLY A 308 -2.42 0.11 -25.92
N TYR A 309 -1.83 0.44 -24.78
CA TYR A 309 -0.70 1.38 -24.73
C TYR A 309 0.53 0.80 -25.42
N GLU A 310 1.17 1.58 -26.28
CA GLU A 310 2.35 1.13 -27.02
C GLU A 310 3.63 1.35 -26.19
N VAL A 311 4.38 0.28 -25.99
CA VAL A 311 5.68 0.26 -25.31
C VAL A 311 6.78 0.30 -26.36
N ALA A 312 7.66 1.31 -26.25
CA ALA A 312 8.74 1.51 -27.19
C ALA A 312 9.81 0.40 -27.08
N PRO A 313 10.48 0.01 -28.19
CA PRO A 313 11.38 -1.15 -28.23
C PRO A 313 12.48 -1.17 -27.16
N GLU A 314 12.99 0.00 -26.78
CA GLU A 314 14.02 0.16 -25.75
C GLU A 314 13.59 -0.33 -24.36
N PHE A 315 12.28 -0.44 -24.08
CA PHE A 315 11.73 -0.91 -22.81
C PHE A 315 11.28 -2.38 -22.84
N THR A 316 11.53 -3.10 -23.95
CA THR A 316 10.97 -4.45 -24.17
C THR A 316 12.01 -5.56 -24.20
N GLN A 317 13.26 -5.24 -23.80
CA GLN A 317 14.37 -6.20 -23.76
C GLN A 317 14.59 -6.93 -25.10
N GLY A 318 14.43 -6.21 -26.22
CA GLY A 318 14.64 -6.75 -27.56
C GLY A 318 13.41 -7.38 -28.22
N ALA A 319 12.24 -7.36 -27.58
CA ALA A 319 10.99 -7.85 -28.19
C ALA A 319 10.42 -6.90 -29.27
N GLY A 320 11.08 -5.77 -29.54
CA GLY A 320 10.59 -4.76 -30.49
C GLY A 320 9.44 -3.95 -29.91
N LYS A 321 8.65 -3.27 -30.75
CA LYS A 321 7.51 -2.49 -30.27
C LYS A 321 6.44 -3.44 -29.72
N GLN A 322 5.96 -3.19 -28.50
CA GLN A 322 4.96 -4.02 -27.84
C GLN A 322 3.70 -3.22 -27.52
N THR A 323 2.58 -3.90 -27.33
CA THR A 323 1.29 -3.28 -26.98
C THR A 323 0.77 -3.91 -25.70
N LEU A 324 0.40 -3.08 -24.72
CA LEU A 324 -0.17 -3.55 -23.46
C LEU A 324 -1.56 -4.15 -23.68
N CYS A 325 -1.79 -5.25 -22.99
CA CYS A 325 -3.04 -5.99 -22.93
C CYS A 325 -4.19 -5.21 -22.29
N LEU A 326 -5.41 -5.73 -22.46
CA LEU A 326 -6.51 -5.41 -21.55
C LEU A 326 -6.23 -5.98 -20.15
N PRO A 327 -6.71 -5.33 -19.06
CA PRO A 327 -6.52 -5.85 -17.72
C PRO A 327 -7.11 -7.26 -17.56
N ALA A 328 -6.26 -8.20 -17.18
CA ALA A 328 -6.58 -9.61 -16.99
C ALA A 328 -5.97 -10.13 -15.68
N ARG A 329 -6.48 -11.26 -15.19
CA ARG A 329 -5.93 -11.96 -14.02
C ARG A 329 -5.67 -13.41 -14.38
N GLY A 330 -4.43 -13.86 -14.21
CA GLY A 330 -4.07 -15.27 -14.34
C GLY A 330 -4.56 -16.10 -13.13
N TYR A 331 -4.41 -17.41 -13.23
CA TYR A 331 -4.87 -18.36 -12.20
C TYR A 331 -4.26 -18.10 -10.82
N SER A 332 -3.00 -17.71 -10.79
CA SER A 332 -2.27 -17.44 -9.54
C SER A 332 -2.74 -16.19 -8.79
N PHE A 333 -3.74 -15.46 -9.30
CA PHE A 333 -4.49 -14.51 -8.47
C PHE A 333 -5.32 -15.19 -7.37
N ALA A 334 -5.95 -16.33 -7.69
CA ALA A 334 -6.87 -17.03 -6.79
C ALA A 334 -6.23 -17.59 -5.50
N PRO A 335 -5.05 -18.25 -5.52
CA PRO A 335 -4.47 -18.87 -4.32
C PRO A 335 -4.12 -17.89 -3.20
N GLY A 336 -4.04 -16.58 -3.47
CA GLY A 336 -3.49 -15.61 -2.52
C GLY A 336 -1.96 -15.65 -2.54
N ALA A 337 -1.34 -15.27 -1.44
CA ALA A 337 0.11 -15.31 -1.27
C ALA A 337 0.49 -15.81 0.13
N GLU A 338 1.78 -15.93 0.42
CA GLU A 338 2.31 -16.56 1.63
C GLU A 338 1.84 -15.89 2.93
N ASN A 339 1.62 -14.58 2.93
CA ASN A 339 1.14 -13.81 4.09
C ASN A 339 -0.39 -13.73 4.21
N GLY A 340 -1.13 -14.43 3.36
CA GLY A 340 -2.59 -14.47 3.36
C GLY A 340 -3.13 -15.44 2.32
N PRO A 341 -2.90 -16.77 2.49
CA PRO A 341 -3.35 -17.75 1.52
C PRO A 341 -4.88 -17.85 1.53
N SER A 342 -5.47 -17.98 0.34
CA SER A 342 -6.92 -18.19 0.17
C SER A 342 -7.34 -19.62 0.56
N ASN A 343 -6.40 -20.56 0.53
CA ASN A 343 -6.62 -22.00 0.70
C ASN A 343 -7.70 -22.59 -0.24
N ILE A 344 -7.94 -21.97 -1.40
CA ILE A 344 -8.88 -22.50 -2.39
C ILE A 344 -8.33 -23.85 -2.90
N PRO A 345 -9.07 -24.96 -2.72
CA PRO A 345 -8.60 -26.27 -3.14
C PRO A 345 -8.43 -26.34 -4.65
N GLY A 346 -7.29 -26.86 -5.09
CA GLY A 346 -7.04 -27.09 -6.51
C GLY A 346 -6.34 -25.97 -7.27
N VAL A 347 -6.06 -24.83 -6.62
CA VAL A 347 -5.27 -23.73 -7.19
C VAL A 347 -4.03 -23.44 -6.35
N TYR A 348 -2.96 -22.97 -6.98
CA TYR A 348 -1.67 -22.69 -6.34
C TYR A 348 -0.89 -21.62 -7.12
N GLU A 349 0.12 -21.02 -6.48
CA GLU A 349 0.97 -20.00 -7.10
C GLU A 349 1.88 -20.60 -8.18
N GLY A 350 2.12 -19.87 -9.28
CA GLY A 350 2.89 -20.37 -10.43
C GLY A 350 2.09 -21.27 -11.40
N MET A 351 0.77 -21.31 -11.27
CA MET A 351 -0.10 -21.97 -12.25
C MET A 351 -0.07 -21.24 -13.61
N THR A 352 -0.03 -22.02 -14.69
CA THR A 352 -0.06 -21.54 -16.08
C THR A 352 -1.13 -22.29 -16.87
N ARG A 353 -1.50 -21.80 -18.06
CA ARG A 353 -2.35 -22.57 -19.01
C ARG A 353 -1.94 -24.03 -19.19
N LYS A 354 -0.62 -24.32 -19.17
CA LYS A 354 -0.10 -25.68 -19.40
C LYS A 354 -0.23 -26.58 -18.17
N SER A 355 -0.18 -26.01 -16.96
CA SER A 355 -0.30 -26.74 -15.70
C SER A 355 -1.74 -26.85 -15.19
N LEU A 356 -2.68 -26.04 -15.69
CA LEU A 356 -4.11 -26.24 -15.46
C LEU A 356 -4.61 -27.53 -16.15
N ARG A 357 -4.39 -28.68 -15.50
CA ARG A 357 -4.91 -29.99 -15.91
C ARG A 357 -5.88 -30.49 -14.84
N LEU A 358 -6.97 -31.14 -15.26
CA LEU A 358 -7.95 -31.75 -14.33
C LEU A 358 -7.27 -32.76 -13.40
N SER A 359 -6.31 -33.51 -13.95
CA SER A 359 -5.34 -34.36 -13.24
C SER A 359 -3.97 -33.67 -13.23
N ASP A 360 -3.80 -32.59 -12.47
CA ASP A 360 -2.49 -31.95 -12.33
C ASP A 360 -1.53 -32.87 -11.55
N SER A 361 -0.82 -33.71 -12.31
CA SER A 361 0.17 -34.67 -11.83
C SER A 361 1.55 -34.04 -11.58
N VAL A 362 1.73 -32.74 -11.87
CA VAL A 362 3.03 -32.07 -11.79
C VAL A 362 3.34 -31.63 -10.37
N ASN A 363 2.37 -30.98 -9.70
CA ASN A 363 2.54 -30.49 -8.32
C ASN A 363 1.75 -31.27 -7.26
N LYS A 364 1.17 -32.44 -7.61
CA LYS A 364 0.36 -33.29 -6.70
C LYS A 364 -0.75 -32.49 -5.99
N VAL A 365 -1.45 -31.66 -6.76
CA VAL A 365 -2.53 -30.81 -6.26
C VAL A 365 -3.68 -31.68 -5.75
N ASP A 366 -4.39 -31.17 -4.75
CA ASP A 366 -5.60 -31.78 -4.18
C ASP A 366 -6.48 -32.47 -5.24
N THR A 367 -6.51 -33.81 -5.18
CA THR A 367 -7.29 -34.69 -6.05
C THR A 367 -8.70 -34.91 -5.52
N SER A 368 -9.12 -34.18 -4.46
CA SER A 368 -10.48 -34.21 -3.98
C SER A 368 -11.47 -33.84 -5.09
N LEU A 369 -12.73 -34.26 -4.89
CA LEU A 369 -13.82 -33.88 -5.77
C LEU A 369 -13.95 -32.34 -5.86
N LEU A 370 -13.73 -31.64 -4.75
CA LEU A 370 -13.80 -30.19 -4.68
C LEU A 370 -12.66 -29.53 -5.47
N GLY A 371 -11.41 -29.97 -5.27
CA GLY A 371 -10.26 -29.47 -6.05
C GLY A 371 -10.43 -29.70 -7.55
N THR A 372 -11.00 -30.85 -7.94
CA THR A 372 -11.31 -31.17 -9.34
C THR A 372 -12.43 -30.29 -9.90
N ALA A 373 -13.49 -30.04 -9.12
CA ALA A 373 -14.58 -29.15 -9.52
C ALA A 373 -14.11 -27.69 -9.69
N THR A 374 -13.30 -27.18 -8.76
CA THR A 374 -12.68 -25.85 -8.86
C THR A 374 -11.86 -25.72 -10.14
N ARG A 375 -10.97 -26.68 -10.43
CA ARG A 375 -10.15 -26.66 -11.66
C ARG A 375 -11.01 -26.73 -12.93
N SER A 376 -12.11 -27.49 -12.90
CA SER A 376 -13.06 -27.57 -14.01
C SER A 376 -13.71 -26.21 -14.31
N ALA A 377 -14.10 -25.47 -13.26
CA ALA A 377 -14.66 -24.11 -13.42
C ALA A 377 -13.64 -23.14 -14.04
N PHE A 378 -12.39 -23.14 -13.57
CA PHE A 378 -11.31 -22.33 -14.14
C PHE A 378 -10.93 -22.75 -15.58
N GLY A 379 -11.01 -24.04 -15.91
CA GLY A 379 -10.73 -24.56 -17.25
C GLY A 379 -11.81 -24.21 -18.28
N ILE A 380 -13.08 -24.13 -17.88
CA ILE A 380 -14.15 -23.67 -18.75
C ILE A 380 -13.94 -22.19 -19.12
N VAL A 381 -13.58 -21.34 -18.15
CA VAL A 381 -13.32 -19.91 -18.39
C VAL A 381 -12.20 -19.69 -19.41
N SER A 382 -11.12 -20.47 -19.36
CA SER A 382 -10.02 -20.33 -20.32
C SER A 382 -10.29 -20.92 -21.70
N SER A 383 -11.22 -21.87 -21.82
CA SER A 383 -11.66 -22.34 -23.14
C SER A 383 -12.48 -21.30 -23.91
N VAL A 384 -13.08 -20.33 -23.21
CA VAL A 384 -13.93 -19.28 -23.77
C VAL A 384 -13.13 -18.00 -24.08
N SER A 385 -11.98 -17.80 -23.43
CA SER A 385 -11.13 -16.62 -23.61
C SER A 385 -9.77 -17.01 -24.20
N GLN A 386 -9.59 -16.73 -25.50
CA GLN A 386 -8.33 -16.94 -26.22
C GLN A 386 -7.44 -15.68 -26.28
N ASP A 387 -7.66 -14.72 -25.38
CA ASP A 387 -6.79 -13.55 -25.27
C ASP A 387 -5.43 -14.02 -24.74
N ASP A 388 -4.34 -13.83 -25.51
CA ASP A 388 -2.98 -14.21 -25.11
C ASP A 388 -2.54 -13.56 -23.79
N CYS A 389 -3.21 -12.49 -23.39
CA CYS A 389 -3.00 -11.80 -22.12
C CYS A 389 -3.67 -12.48 -20.90
N GLN A 390 -4.59 -13.43 -21.11
CA GLN A 390 -5.31 -14.16 -20.05
C GLN A 390 -4.68 -15.53 -19.74
N ALA A 391 -3.36 -15.61 -19.65
CA ALA A 391 -2.61 -16.86 -19.48
C ALA A 391 -2.54 -17.38 -18.04
#